data_AF-A0A535DEH2-F1
#
_entry.id   AF-A0A535DEH2-F1
#
_cell.length_a   1.000
_cell.length_b   1.000
_cell.length_c   1.000
_cell.angle_alpha   90.00
_cell.angle_beta   90.00
_cell.angle_gamma   90.00
#
_symmetry.space_group_name_H-M   'P 1'
#
loop_
_entity.id
_entity.type
_entity.pdbx_description
1 polymer ?
#
loop_
_entity_poly.entity_id
_entity_poly.type
_entity_poly.pdbx_seq_one_letter_code
_entity_poly.pdbx_strand_id
1 'polypeptide(L)'
;MARPGQLLLQYQRLVDRERVLRDDIARIESQLETDPEVVALEERAAAAQAQQEATAARVRESDKAREDHRTRLRSREKELMSGRIRNPTELTQMSEEVQHMKSRFVEEEEAELQLMEDAEAADEALRAVMSELTAARARAAAEAPALQSELDELRSELATVEAENFTTSNFARHSGPRYDGAASTVSRLPTFCAPTRGSA
;
A
#
# COMPACT_ATOMS: atom_id res chain seq x y z
N MET A 1 18.73 39.11 39.59
CA MET A 1 19.03 37.67 39.77
C MET A 1 17.77 36.89 39.47
N ALA A 2 17.78 36.04 38.45
CA ALA A 2 16.63 35.17 38.14
C ALA A 2 16.40 34.20 39.30
N ARG A 3 15.14 33.97 39.69
CA ARG A 3 14.82 33.04 40.79
C ARG A 3 15.05 31.60 40.31
N PRO A 4 15.57 30.67 41.15
CA PRO A 4 15.87 29.30 40.74
C PRO A 4 14.66 28.56 40.14
N GLY A 5 13.45 28.82 40.62
CA GLY A 5 12.22 28.28 40.03
C GLY A 5 11.92 28.78 38.61
N GLN A 6 12.35 29.98 38.23
CA GLN A 6 12.18 30.52 36.87
C GLN A 6 13.12 29.81 35.88
N LEU A 7 14.34 29.47 36.31
CA LEU A 7 15.31 28.73 35.49
C LEU A 7 14.85 27.29 35.22
N LEU A 8 14.27 26.62 36.21
CA LEU A 8 13.71 25.27 36.03
C LEU A 8 12.52 25.27 35.05
N LEU A 9 11.63 26.25 35.14
CA LEU A 9 10.52 26.40 34.20
C LEU A 9 11.01 26.72 32.77
N GLN A 10 12.05 27.55 32.64
CA GLN A 10 12.65 27.86 31.36
C GLN A 10 13.31 26.62 30.73
N TYR A 11 14.04 25.84 31.53
CA TYR A 11 14.62 24.56 31.11
C TYR A 11 13.54 23.58 30.63
N GLN A 12 12.45 23.41 31.39
CA GLN A 12 11.36 22.53 30.98
C GLN A 12 10.75 22.95 29.63
N ARG A 13 10.54 24.25 29.40
CA ARG A 13 10.03 24.76 28.12
C ARG A 13 10.98 24.47 26.96
N LEU A 14 12.30 24.57 27.18
CA LEU A 14 13.29 24.24 26.16
C LEU A 14 13.29 22.74 25.85
N VAL A 15 13.18 21.88 26.86
CA VAL A 15 13.08 20.42 26.68
C VAL A 15 11.80 20.04 25.93
N ASP A 16 10.66 20.65 26.28
CA ASP A 16 9.39 20.38 25.59
C ASP A 16 9.46 20.85 24.12
N ARG A 17 10.07 22.01 23.85
CA ARG A 17 10.28 22.53 22.48
C ARG A 17 11.23 21.65 21.67
N GLU A 18 12.34 21.23 22.26
CA GLU A 18 13.32 20.31 21.64
C GLU A 18 12.64 19.01 21.22
N ARG A 19 11.76 18.46 22.07
CA ARG A 19 10.99 17.27 21.74
C ARG A 19 10.06 17.50 20.56
N VAL A 20 9.27 18.59 20.57
CA VAL A 20 8.35 18.91 19.45
C VAL A 20 9.12 19.06 18.15
N LEU A 21 10.25 19.78 18.15
CA LEU A 21 11.08 19.96 16.96
C LEU A 21 11.63 18.63 16.43
N ARG A 22 12.06 17.72 17.30
CA ARG A 22 12.50 16.38 16.87
C ARG A 22 11.36 15.55 16.30
N ASP A 23 10.19 15.61 16.92
CA ASP A 23 8.99 14.90 16.43
C ASP A 23 8.58 15.45 15.04
N ASP A 24 8.64 16.77 14.83
CA ASP A 24 8.34 17.43 13.56
C ASP A 24 9.38 17.10 12.47
N ILE A 25 10.68 17.12 12.80
CA ILE A 25 11.76 16.69 11.89
C ILE A 25 11.55 15.24 11.46
N ALA A 26 11.32 14.33 12.41
CA ALA A 26 11.13 12.91 12.11
C ALA A 26 9.92 12.68 11.20
N ARG A 27 8.84 13.47 11.39
CA ARG A 27 7.67 13.43 10.50
C ARG A 27 8.03 13.87 9.08
N ILE A 28 8.70 15.02 8.91
CA ILE A 28 9.07 15.52 7.57
C ILE A 28 10.07 14.58 6.88
N GLU A 29 11.03 14.04 7.63
CA GLU A 29 11.96 13.02 7.12
C GLU A 29 11.21 11.79 6.61
N SER A 30 10.21 11.29 7.36
CA SER A 30 9.40 10.16 6.92
C SER A 30 8.59 10.46 5.66
N GLN A 31 8.07 11.68 5.51
CA GLN A 31 7.33 12.11 4.32
C GLN A 31 8.23 12.25 3.09
N LEU A 32 9.47 12.75 3.27
CA LEU A 32 10.47 12.85 2.20
C LEU A 32 11.00 11.48 1.77
N GLU A 33 11.11 10.53 2.70
CA GLU A 33 11.57 9.17 2.40
C GLU A 33 10.49 8.32 1.75
N THR A 34 9.24 8.45 2.20
CA THR A 34 8.12 7.63 1.72
C THR A 34 6.83 8.44 1.75
N ASP A 35 6.34 8.79 0.56
CA ASP A 35 4.99 9.34 0.42
C ASP A 35 3.96 8.18 0.49
N PRO A 36 3.09 8.14 1.52
CA PRO A 36 2.10 7.08 1.68
C PRO A 36 1.09 7.03 0.53
N GLU A 37 0.83 8.16 -0.15
CA GLU A 37 -0.05 8.18 -1.32
C GLU A 37 0.59 7.45 -2.50
N VAL A 38 1.88 7.67 -2.74
CA VAL A 38 2.64 6.99 -3.79
C VAL A 38 2.71 5.49 -3.53
N VAL A 39 2.99 5.06 -2.29
CA VAL A 39 3.03 3.64 -1.93
C VAL A 39 1.66 2.97 -2.16
N ALA A 40 0.57 3.59 -1.71
CA ALA A 40 -0.76 3.05 -1.91
C ALA A 40 -1.13 2.92 -3.41
N LEU A 41 -0.69 3.88 -4.24
CA LEU A 41 -0.89 3.85 -5.68
C LEU A 41 -0.02 2.81 -6.38
N GLU A 42 1.20 2.56 -5.89
CA GLU A 42 2.06 1.47 -6.39
C GLU A 42 1.44 0.10 -6.11
N GLU A 43 0.91 -0.12 -4.91
CA GLU A 43 0.19 -1.35 -4.58
C GLU A 43 -1.06 -1.54 -5.44
N ARG A 44 -1.84 -0.47 -5.65
CA ARG A 44 -3.00 -0.49 -6.55
C ARG A 44 -2.59 -0.76 -8.00
N ALA A 45 -1.48 -0.21 -8.46
CA ALA A 45 -0.97 -0.44 -9.81
C ALA A 45 -0.56 -1.91 -10.00
N ALA A 46 0.14 -2.48 -9.02
CA ALA A 46 0.52 -3.89 -9.04
C ALA A 46 -0.71 -4.81 -9.06
N ALA A 47 -1.74 -4.50 -8.26
CA ALA A 47 -2.99 -5.26 -8.27
C ALA A 47 -3.73 -5.14 -9.61
N ALA A 48 -3.80 -3.94 -10.19
CA ALA A 48 -4.42 -3.71 -11.49
C ALA A 48 -3.67 -4.45 -12.62
N GLN A 49 -2.35 -4.46 -12.58
CA GLN A 49 -1.52 -5.20 -13.53
C GLN A 49 -1.76 -6.71 -13.42
N ALA A 50 -1.77 -7.26 -12.19
CA ALA A 50 -2.05 -8.67 -11.99
C ALA A 50 -3.44 -9.07 -12.52
N GLN A 51 -4.44 -8.21 -12.33
CA GLN A 51 -5.78 -8.43 -12.86
C GLN A 51 -5.80 -8.40 -14.39
N GLN A 52 -5.11 -7.44 -15.00
CA GLN A 52 -4.99 -7.32 -16.45
C GLN A 52 -4.33 -8.57 -17.07
N GLU A 53 -3.24 -9.04 -16.47
CA GLU A 53 -2.53 -10.25 -16.92
C GLU A 53 -3.41 -11.51 -16.79
N ALA A 54 -4.15 -11.62 -15.68
CA ALA A 54 -5.08 -12.72 -15.44
C ALA A 54 -6.23 -12.73 -16.46
N THR A 55 -6.86 -11.59 -16.74
CA THR A 55 -7.94 -11.51 -17.72
C THR A 55 -7.42 -11.78 -19.13
N ALA A 56 -6.25 -11.24 -19.49
CA ALA A 56 -5.63 -11.52 -20.78
C ALA A 56 -5.28 -13.00 -20.97
N ALA A 57 -4.91 -13.71 -19.90
CA ALA A 57 -4.71 -15.16 -19.94
C ALA A 57 -6.04 -15.91 -20.19
N ARG A 58 -7.12 -15.50 -19.53
CA ARG A 58 -8.46 -16.09 -19.71
C ARG A 58 -8.99 -15.90 -21.13
N VAL A 59 -8.78 -14.73 -21.74
CA VAL A 59 -9.13 -14.48 -23.15
C VAL A 59 -8.41 -15.46 -24.06
N ARG A 60 -7.07 -15.58 -23.95
CA ARG A 60 -6.29 -16.52 -24.78
C ARG A 60 -6.72 -17.98 -24.60
N GLU A 61 -7.08 -18.38 -23.39
CA GLU A 61 -7.60 -19.72 -23.12
C GLU A 61 -8.96 -19.95 -23.76
N SER A 62 -9.86 -18.96 -23.67
CA SER A 62 -11.18 -18.96 -24.32
C SER A 62 -11.06 -19.07 -25.84
N ASP A 63 -10.21 -18.25 -26.47
CA ASP A 63 -9.98 -18.27 -27.92
C ASP A 63 -9.55 -19.67 -28.39
N LYS A 64 -8.63 -20.29 -27.65
CA LYS A 64 -8.13 -21.63 -27.96
C LYS A 64 -9.24 -22.67 -27.81
N ALA A 65 -10.00 -22.64 -26.72
CA ALA A 65 -11.10 -23.57 -26.49
C ALA A 65 -12.16 -23.47 -27.59
N ARG A 66 -12.48 -22.24 -28.02
CA ARG A 66 -13.42 -21.97 -29.10
C ARG A 66 -12.94 -22.50 -30.45
N GLU A 67 -11.67 -22.29 -30.80
CA GLU A 67 -11.11 -22.83 -32.06
C GLU A 67 -11.10 -24.37 -32.07
N ASP A 68 -10.82 -25.00 -30.92
CA ASP A 68 -10.94 -26.45 -30.76
C ASP A 68 -12.38 -26.93 -30.95
N HIS A 69 -13.36 -26.23 -30.35
CA HIS A 69 -14.78 -26.57 -30.51
C HIS A 69 -15.24 -26.38 -31.97
N ARG A 70 -14.86 -25.26 -32.60
CA ARG A 70 -15.14 -24.98 -34.01
C ARG A 70 -14.61 -26.07 -34.93
N THR A 71 -13.41 -26.57 -34.66
CA THR A 71 -12.78 -27.65 -35.43
C THR A 71 -13.58 -28.96 -35.29
N ARG A 72 -14.01 -29.31 -34.08
CA ARG A 72 -14.85 -30.50 -33.82
C ARG A 72 -16.21 -30.37 -34.49
N LEU A 73 -16.85 -29.21 -34.39
CA LEU A 73 -18.14 -28.93 -35.02
C LEU A 73 -18.07 -29.12 -36.54
N ARG A 74 -17.07 -28.52 -37.19
CA ARG A 74 -16.85 -28.69 -38.64
C ARG A 74 -16.63 -30.15 -39.04
N SER A 75 -15.89 -30.91 -38.23
CA SER A 75 -15.67 -32.34 -38.48
C SER A 75 -17.00 -33.12 -38.42
N ARG A 76 -17.84 -32.82 -37.42
CA ARG A 76 -19.13 -33.50 -37.23
C ARG A 76 -20.16 -33.13 -38.30
N GLU A 77 -20.21 -31.85 -38.69
CA GLU A 77 -21.05 -31.40 -39.81
C GLU A 77 -20.65 -32.06 -41.13
N LYS A 78 -19.34 -32.18 -41.39
CA LYS A 78 -18.84 -32.87 -42.58
C LYS A 78 -19.24 -34.34 -42.59
N GLU A 79 -19.21 -35.00 -41.43
CA GLU A 79 -19.64 -36.40 -41.30
C GLU A 79 -21.13 -36.56 -41.60
N LEU A 80 -21.97 -35.69 -41.04
CA LEU A 80 -23.41 -35.64 -41.31
C LEU A 80 -23.71 -35.45 -42.81
N MET A 81 -22.98 -34.55 -43.47
CA MET A 81 -23.16 -34.25 -44.90
C MET A 81 -22.53 -35.29 -45.84
N SER A 82 -21.65 -36.17 -45.34
CA SER A 82 -20.94 -37.14 -46.17
C SER A 82 -21.83 -38.25 -46.75
N GLY A 83 -23.07 -38.37 -46.27
CA GLY A 83 -24.01 -39.42 -46.70
C GLY A 83 -23.57 -40.84 -46.34
N ARG A 84 -22.55 -40.99 -45.47
CA ARG A 84 -22.03 -42.29 -45.03
C ARG A 84 -22.97 -42.99 -44.04
N ILE A 85 -23.82 -42.24 -43.35
CA ILE A 85 -24.76 -42.75 -42.35
C ILE A 85 -25.96 -43.38 -43.07
N ARG A 86 -26.07 -44.71 -42.98
CA ARG A 86 -27.13 -45.48 -43.66
C ARG A 86 -28.37 -45.69 -42.79
N ASN A 87 -28.27 -45.44 -41.49
CA ASN A 87 -29.31 -45.69 -40.52
C ASN A 87 -30.03 -44.38 -40.16
N PRO A 88 -31.38 -44.28 -40.32
CA PRO A 88 -32.12 -43.07 -40.00
C PRO A 88 -32.04 -42.66 -38.52
N THR A 89 -31.86 -43.61 -37.61
CA THR A 89 -31.70 -43.31 -36.17
C THR A 89 -30.34 -42.68 -35.85
N GLU A 90 -29.26 -43.10 -36.52
CA GLU A 90 -27.94 -42.50 -36.36
C GLU A 90 -27.88 -41.08 -36.96
N LEU A 91 -28.61 -40.84 -38.05
CA LEU A 91 -28.67 -39.53 -38.68
C LEU A 91 -29.39 -38.51 -37.80
N THR A 92 -30.49 -38.91 -37.15
CA THR A 92 -31.23 -38.05 -36.21
C THR A 92 -30.38 -37.74 -34.98
N GLN A 93 -29.73 -38.74 -34.38
CA GLN A 93 -28.81 -38.54 -33.26
C GLN A 93 -27.65 -37.58 -33.60
N MET A 94 -27.02 -37.75 -34.77
CA MET A 94 -25.92 -36.88 -35.17
C MET A 94 -26.39 -35.45 -35.47
N SER A 95 -27.60 -35.28 -36.00
CA SER A 95 -28.21 -33.95 -36.20
C SER A 95 -28.48 -33.24 -34.87
N GLU A 96 -29.01 -33.95 -33.88
CA GLU A 96 -29.25 -33.43 -32.53
C GLU A 96 -27.92 -33.04 -31.86
N GLU A 97 -26.90 -33.88 -31.96
CA GLU A 97 -25.55 -33.60 -31.43
C GLU A 97 -24.96 -32.32 -32.05
N VAL A 98 -24.99 -32.20 -33.38
CA VAL A 98 -24.52 -30.98 -34.07
C VAL A 98 -25.31 -29.75 -33.62
N GLN A 99 -26.61 -29.89 -33.40
CA GLN A 99 -27.45 -28.78 -32.93
C GLN A 99 -27.10 -28.36 -31.49
N HIS A 100 -26.83 -29.32 -30.59
CA HIS A 100 -26.33 -29.04 -29.25
C HIS A 100 -24.93 -28.43 -29.26
N MET A 101 -24.04 -28.88 -30.14
CA MET A 101 -22.71 -28.27 -30.29
C MET A 101 -22.84 -26.81 -30.77
N LYS A 102 -23.76 -26.52 -31.70
CA LYS A 102 -24.03 -25.15 -32.15
C LYS A 102 -24.57 -24.26 -31.05
N SER A 103 -25.52 -24.74 -30.24
CA SER A 103 -26.05 -23.93 -29.13
C SER A 103 -24.97 -23.60 -28.12
N ARG A 104 -24.13 -24.58 -27.76
CA ARG A 104 -22.98 -24.37 -26.86
C ARG A 104 -21.94 -23.43 -27.45
N PHE A 105 -21.71 -23.50 -28.77
CA PHE A 105 -20.77 -22.59 -29.43
C PHE A 105 -21.23 -21.12 -29.34
N VAL A 106 -22.54 -20.85 -29.46
CA VAL A 106 -23.09 -19.50 -29.27
C VAL A 106 -22.92 -19.03 -27.82
N GLU A 107 -23.18 -19.90 -26.83
CA GLU A 107 -22.95 -19.59 -25.41
C GLU A 107 -21.46 -19.28 -25.12
N GLU A 108 -20.54 -20.00 -25.77
CA GLU A 108 -19.10 -19.75 -25.67
C GLU A 108 -18.69 -18.42 -26.32
N GLU A 109 -19.27 -18.04 -27.47
CA GLU A 109 -19.04 -16.73 -28.10
C GLU A 109 -19.55 -15.57 -27.23
N GLU A 110 -20.72 -15.73 -26.60
CA GLU A 110 -21.23 -14.73 -25.64
C GLU A 110 -20.31 -14.59 -24.42
N ALA A 111 -19.81 -15.71 -23.90
CA ALA A 111 -18.86 -15.71 -22.77
C ALA A 111 -17.50 -15.10 -23.15
N GLU A 112 -16.99 -15.34 -24.35
CA GLU A 112 -15.78 -14.72 -24.89
C GLU A 112 -15.94 -13.21 -25.00
N LEU A 113 -17.08 -12.74 -25.52
CA LEU A 113 -17.36 -11.32 -25.62
C LEU A 113 -17.34 -10.64 -24.24
N GLN A 114 -17.93 -11.28 -23.23
CA GLN A 114 -17.86 -10.78 -21.84
C GLN A 114 -16.42 -10.75 -21.31
N LEU A 115 -15.59 -11.75 -21.63
CA LEU A 115 -14.18 -11.75 -21.24
C LEU A 115 -13.37 -10.65 -21.90
N MET A 116 -13.71 -10.29 -23.16
CA MET A 116 -13.09 -9.18 -23.86
C MET A 116 -13.47 -7.84 -23.22
N GLU A 117 -14.73 -7.65 -22.86
CA GLU A 117 -15.18 -6.46 -22.11
C GLU A 117 -14.47 -6.35 -20.75
N ASP A 118 -14.35 -7.46 -20.02
CA ASP A 118 -13.59 -7.52 -18.76
C ASP A 118 -12.10 -7.16 -18.97
N ALA A 119 -11.51 -7.55 -20.10
CA ALA A 119 -10.13 -7.26 -20.43
C ALA A 119 -9.93 -5.77 -20.73
N GLU A 120 -10.85 -5.17 -21.48
CA GLU A 120 -10.87 -3.72 -21.75
C GLU A 120 -11.02 -2.93 -20.45
N ALA A 121 -11.93 -3.34 -19.56
CA ALA A 121 -12.10 -2.72 -18.26
C ALA A 121 -10.84 -2.82 -17.37
N ALA A 122 -10.15 -3.97 -17.40
CA ALA A 122 -8.90 -4.15 -16.66
C ALA A 122 -7.77 -3.27 -17.22
N ASP A 123 -7.67 -3.15 -18.55
CA ASP A 123 -6.72 -2.25 -19.23
C ASP A 123 -6.98 -0.78 -18.87
N GLU A 124 -8.24 -0.35 -18.89
CA GLU A 124 -8.63 1.01 -18.50
C GLU A 124 -8.30 1.30 -17.02
N ALA A 125 -8.59 0.35 -16.13
CA ALA A 125 -8.27 0.47 -14.71
C ALA A 125 -6.75 0.61 -14.50
N LEU A 126 -5.93 -0.19 -15.19
CA LEU A 126 -4.48 -0.07 -15.12
C LEU A 126 -3.99 1.29 -15.64
N ARG A 127 -4.51 1.76 -16.78
CA ARG A 127 -4.15 3.08 -17.33
C ARG A 127 -4.52 4.21 -16.36
N ALA A 128 -5.70 4.15 -15.75
CA ALA A 128 -6.15 5.13 -14.77
C ALA A 128 -5.22 5.19 -13.55
N VAL A 129 -4.94 4.04 -12.93
CA VAL A 129 -4.06 3.97 -11.75
C VAL A 129 -2.63 4.41 -12.10
N MET A 130 -2.11 4.05 -13.27
CA MET A 130 -0.79 4.50 -13.71
C MET A 130 -0.72 6.03 -13.92
N SER A 131 -1.79 6.64 -14.41
CA SER A 131 -1.90 8.09 -14.53
C SER A 131 -1.94 8.76 -13.15
N GLU A 132 -2.74 8.23 -12.22
CA GLU A 132 -2.79 8.68 -10.82
C GLU A 132 -1.41 8.61 -10.15
N LEU A 133 -0.71 7.47 -10.30
CA LEU A 133 0.63 7.25 -9.74
C LEU A 133 1.65 8.25 -10.31
N THR A 134 1.59 8.51 -11.62
CA THR A 134 2.48 9.48 -12.26
C THR A 134 2.23 10.89 -11.73
N ALA A 135 0.96 11.27 -11.56
CA ALA A 135 0.58 12.56 -11.00
C ALA A 135 1.00 12.70 -9.52
N ALA A 136 0.82 11.65 -8.71
CA ALA A 136 1.24 11.64 -7.32
C ALA A 136 2.76 11.79 -7.18
N ARG A 137 3.55 11.03 -7.96
CA ARG A 137 5.01 11.19 -8.00
C ARG A 137 5.44 12.59 -8.42
N ALA A 138 4.74 13.21 -9.38
CA ALA A 138 5.02 14.58 -9.79
C ALA A 138 4.71 15.60 -8.68
N ARG A 139 3.61 15.42 -7.93
CA ARG A 139 3.29 16.24 -6.75
C ARG A 139 4.34 16.09 -5.66
N ALA A 140 4.68 14.85 -5.28
CA ALA A 140 5.71 14.57 -4.28
C ALA A 140 7.07 15.21 -4.65
N ALA A 141 7.47 15.10 -5.92
CA ALA A 141 8.70 15.73 -6.41
C ALA A 141 8.65 17.27 -6.40
N ALA A 142 7.47 17.87 -6.62
CA ALA A 142 7.28 19.32 -6.55
C ALA A 142 7.25 19.85 -5.11
N GLU A 143 6.78 19.05 -4.15
CA GLU A 143 6.70 19.39 -2.72
C GLU A 143 8.04 19.17 -1.99
N ALA A 144 8.86 18.22 -2.46
CA ALA A 144 10.18 17.89 -1.89
C ALA A 144 11.09 19.10 -1.56
N PRO A 145 11.28 20.10 -2.44
CA PRO A 145 12.15 21.24 -2.10
C PRO A 145 11.59 22.11 -0.97
N ALA A 146 10.26 22.24 -0.87
CA ALA A 146 9.63 23.01 0.21
C ALA A 146 9.81 22.29 1.55
N LEU A 147 9.58 20.97 1.57
CA LEU A 147 9.80 20.12 2.75
C LEU A 147 11.28 20.10 3.17
N GLN A 148 12.21 20.08 2.22
CA GLN A 148 13.66 20.19 2.52
C GLN A 148 14.01 21.53 3.16
N SER A 149 13.47 22.64 2.66
CA SER A 149 13.68 23.96 3.25
C SER A 149 13.13 24.02 4.68
N GLU A 150 11.92 23.51 4.91
CA GLU A 150 11.30 23.46 6.24
C GLU A 150 12.13 22.60 7.20
N LEU A 151 12.63 21.45 6.74
CA LEU A 151 13.48 20.57 7.51
C LEU A 151 14.82 21.22 7.88
N ASP A 152 15.44 21.97 6.97
CA ASP A 152 16.66 22.72 7.26
C ASP A 152 16.41 23.85 8.28
N GLU A 153 15.27 24.54 8.19
CA GLU A 153 14.83 25.54 9.17
C GLU A 153 14.64 24.92 10.56
N LEU A 154 13.91 23.81 10.65
CA LEU A 154 13.68 23.10 11.91
C LEU A 154 14.97 22.56 12.52
N ARG A 155 15.92 22.08 11.70
CA ARG A 155 17.24 21.63 12.18
C ARG A 155 18.07 22.79 12.73
N SER A 156 18.02 23.95 12.08
CA SER A 156 18.67 25.17 12.57
C SER A 156 18.06 25.66 13.90
N GLU A 157 16.72 25.60 14.00
CA GLU A 157 16.02 25.92 15.24
C GLU A 157 16.38 24.93 16.36
N LEU A 158 16.38 23.63 16.07
CA LEU A 158 16.77 22.59 17.02
C LEU A 158 18.19 22.83 17.54
N ALA A 159 19.16 23.11 16.66
CA ALA A 159 20.53 23.42 17.08
C ALA A 159 20.61 24.64 18.00
N THR A 160 19.78 25.65 17.76
CA THR A 160 19.67 26.85 18.61
C THR A 160 19.08 26.49 19.98
N VAL A 161 17.98 25.75 20.01
CA VAL A 161 17.32 25.30 21.26
C VAL A 161 18.25 24.39 22.08
N GLU A 162 18.99 23.49 21.43
CA GLU A 162 19.98 22.63 22.09
C GLU A 162 21.12 23.43 22.72
N ALA A 163 21.61 24.47 22.05
CA ALA A 163 22.62 25.38 22.60
C ALA A 163 22.07 26.21 23.79
N GLU A 164 20.83 26.69 23.70
CA GLU A 164 20.14 27.38 24.81
C GLU A 164 19.87 26.45 25.99
N ASN A 165 19.49 25.21 25.72
CA ASN A 165 19.28 24.18 26.73
C ASN A 165 20.61 23.83 27.43
N PHE A 166 21.68 23.62 26.65
CA PHE A 166 23.02 23.37 27.19
C PHE A 166 23.49 24.52 28.08
N THR A 167 23.39 25.76 27.63
CA THR A 167 23.79 26.94 28.41
C THR A 167 22.95 27.12 29.68
N THR A 168 21.63 26.93 29.60
CA THR A 168 20.71 27.03 30.75
C THR A 168 20.95 25.92 31.78
N SER A 169 21.15 24.68 31.32
CA SER A 169 21.46 23.55 32.21
C SER A 169 22.83 23.70 32.86
N ASN A 170 23.83 24.20 32.12
CA ASN A 170 25.16 24.47 32.64
C ASN A 170 25.14 25.61 33.66
N PHE A 171 24.38 26.67 33.39
CA PHE A 171 24.14 27.75 34.34
C PHE A 171 23.44 27.25 35.60
N ALA A 172 22.40 26.41 35.49
CA ALA A 172 21.71 25.82 36.64
C ALA A 172 22.65 24.95 37.51
N ARG A 173 23.61 24.24 36.90
CA ARG A 173 24.64 23.46 37.62
C ARG A 173 25.66 24.33 38.36
N HIS A 174 26.01 25.50 37.83
CA HIS A 174 27.05 26.38 38.39
C HIS A 174 26.52 27.52 39.28
N SER A 175 25.24 27.88 39.15
CA SER A 175 24.58 28.94 39.92
C SER A 175 23.68 28.41 41.04
N GLY A 176 23.56 27.09 41.17
CA GLY A 176 22.85 26.47 42.28
C GLY A 176 23.51 26.88 43.61
N PRO A 177 22.77 27.44 44.59
CA PRO A 177 23.28 27.49 45.94
C PRO A 177 23.66 26.06 46.35
N ARG A 178 24.75 25.91 47.10
CA ARG A 178 24.97 24.70 47.91
C ARG A 178 23.75 24.53 48.79
N TYR A 179 22.75 23.78 48.33
CA TYR A 179 21.80 23.14 49.22
C TYR A 179 22.57 21.98 49.87
N ASP A 180 23.49 22.34 50.76
CA ASP A 180 23.89 21.48 51.86
C ASP A 180 22.67 21.37 52.77
N GLY A 181 21.89 20.31 52.58
CA GLY A 181 20.81 19.97 53.51
C GLY A 181 19.55 19.44 52.83
N ALA A 182 19.32 18.15 53.07
CA ALA A 182 18.03 17.45 52.92
C ALA A 182 17.54 17.12 51.50
N ALA A 183 18.27 16.25 50.79
CA ALA A 183 17.65 15.33 49.83
C ALA A 183 18.22 13.90 49.84
N SER A 184 18.95 13.52 50.90
CA SER A 184 19.17 12.09 51.20
C SER A 184 17.97 11.61 52.02
N THR A 185 16.86 11.20 51.40
CA THR A 185 15.92 10.14 51.87
C THR A 185 14.72 10.06 50.91
N VAL A 186 14.90 9.61 49.66
CA VAL A 186 13.86 8.83 48.95
C VAL A 186 14.55 7.89 47.94
N SER A 187 15.38 6.98 48.43
CA SER A 187 15.73 5.75 47.70
C SER A 187 15.34 4.56 48.58
N ARG A 188 14.05 4.21 48.54
CA ARG A 188 13.54 2.91 48.96
C ARG A 188 12.14 2.75 48.34
N LEU A 189 12.11 2.46 47.04
CA LEU A 189 11.00 1.73 46.47
C LEU A 189 11.14 0.27 46.92
N PRO A 190 10.15 -0.31 47.61
CA PRO A 190 10.18 -1.73 47.94
C PRO A 190 9.97 -2.55 46.67
N THR A 191 10.88 -3.49 46.45
CA THR A 191 10.78 -4.59 45.51
C THR A 191 9.55 -5.42 45.88
N PHE A 192 8.42 -5.22 45.20
CA PHE A 192 7.22 -6.04 45.40
C PHE A 192 7.11 -7.09 44.30
N CYS A 193 7.63 -8.26 44.67
CA CYS A 193 7.13 -9.62 44.39
C CYS A 193 6.10 -9.76 43.24
N ALA A 194 6.54 -10.40 42.16
CA ALA A 194 5.66 -11.08 41.20
C ALA A 194 5.06 -12.35 41.82
N PRO A 195 3.77 -12.65 41.61
CA PRO A 195 3.26 -13.99 41.78
C PRO A 195 3.36 -14.78 40.47
N THR A 196 4.06 -15.90 40.56
CA THR A 196 3.95 -17.03 39.63
C THR A 196 2.68 -17.83 39.92
N ARG A 197 2.26 -18.60 38.90
CA ARG A 197 1.16 -19.59 38.81
C ARG A 197 -0.12 -19.02 38.18
N GLY A 198 -0.72 -19.65 37.18
CA GLY A 198 -0.45 -20.96 36.59
C GLY A 198 -1.31 -21.19 35.36
N SER A 199 -0.86 -22.15 34.57
CA SER A 199 -1.53 -22.76 33.44
C SER A 199 -2.88 -23.38 33.80
N ALA A 200 -3.88 -23.14 32.95
CA ALA A 200 -4.87 -24.11 32.48
C ALA A 200 -5.30 -23.69 31.08
#